data_AF-X1SIX2-F1
#
_entry.id   AF-X1SIX2-F1
#
_cell.length_a   1.000
_cell.length_b   1.000
_cell.length_c   1.000
_cell.angle_alpha   90.00
_cell.angle_beta   90.00
_cell.angle_gamma   90.00
#
_symmetry.space_group_name_H-M   'P 1'
#
loop_
_entity.id
_entity.type
_entity.pdbx_description
1 polymer ?
#
loop_
_entity_poly.entity_id
_entity_poly.type
_entity_poly.pdbx_seq_one_letter_code
_entity_poly.pdbx_strand_id
1 'polypeptide(L)'
;MWGGTSFDVGLTMEKYVPTKWESSLGGFILNIPMIALDSIGAGTGMYVRYNDVSSRLEFGPESAGYKIGVCNEQSGVETVTMTDCSVILGYLNPHYFLGGKVPLNKKRAYNYIDDQIAKPFNADPYEAARGALDLIEINMKNHLNGMIQGLGYRPENYTLISFGGGGPLHVAGYSKGLSFQNIMIPEWAAAFSAYGCACADHSYRHEISVDMLIDPDRKMTSFVASM
;
A
#
# COMPACT_ATOMS: atom_id res chain seq x y z
N MET A 1 0.84 4.37 -2.07
CA MET A 1 -0.62 4.21 -2.03
C MET A 1 -0.98 3.20 -0.96
N TRP A 2 -1.97 3.48 -0.12
CA TRP A 2 -2.53 2.44 0.76
C TRP A 2 -4.04 2.35 0.61
N GLY A 3 -4.51 1.17 0.19
CA GLY A 3 -5.92 0.87 -0.02
C GLY A 3 -6.46 -0.18 0.94
N GLY A 4 -7.64 -0.72 0.61
CA GLY A 4 -8.28 -1.77 1.41
C GLY A 4 -7.51 -3.10 1.43
N THR A 5 -6.66 -3.35 0.43
CA THR A 5 -6.01 -4.66 0.24
C THR A 5 -4.49 -4.57 0.11
N SER A 6 -3.96 -3.54 -0.56
CA SER A 6 -2.53 -3.44 -0.84
C SER A 6 -1.92 -2.13 -0.34
N PHE A 7 -0.62 -2.19 -0.13
CA PHE A 7 0.25 -1.02 0.01
C PHE A 7 1.23 -1.04 -1.16
N ASP A 8 1.11 -0.03 -2.02
CA ASP A 8 1.89 0.10 -3.23
C ASP A 8 2.89 1.23 -3.07
N VAL A 9 4.13 0.99 -3.44
CA VAL A 9 5.21 1.97 -3.37
C VAL A 9 5.84 2.08 -4.75
N GLY A 10 6.19 3.30 -5.13
CA GLY A 10 6.93 3.58 -6.35
C GLY A 10 7.86 4.74 -6.09
N LEU A 11 8.94 4.81 -6.86
CA LEU A 11 9.92 5.87 -6.76
C LEU A 11 9.95 6.63 -8.08
N THR A 12 10.00 7.95 -8.00
CA THR A 12 10.15 8.83 -9.16
C THR A 12 11.27 9.83 -8.89
N MET A 13 12.05 10.13 -9.92
CA MET A 13 13.13 11.13 -9.91
C MET A 13 12.84 12.15 -11.02
N GLU A 14 13.36 13.38 -10.88
CA GLU A 14 12.96 14.61 -11.61
C GLU A 14 12.45 14.47 -13.06
N LYS A 15 12.95 13.50 -13.86
CA LYS A 15 12.37 13.12 -15.17
C LYS A 15 12.45 11.62 -15.49
N TYR A 16 12.77 10.79 -14.51
CA TYR A 16 12.96 9.36 -14.68
C TYR A 16 12.02 8.59 -13.76
N VAL A 17 11.10 7.86 -14.39
CA VAL A 17 10.34 6.79 -13.75
C VAL A 17 11.15 5.52 -13.98
N PRO A 18 11.72 4.90 -12.93
CA PRO A 18 12.43 3.65 -13.10
C PRO A 18 11.51 2.61 -13.73
N THR A 19 12.02 1.90 -14.73
CA THR A 19 11.28 0.88 -15.50
C THR A 19 11.97 -0.46 -15.30
N LYS A 20 11.21 -1.49 -14.93
CA LYS A 20 11.67 -2.87 -14.87
C LYS A 20 11.33 -3.58 -16.18
N TRP A 21 12.36 -4.08 -16.86
CA TRP A 21 12.23 -4.83 -18.12
C TRP A 21 11.68 -6.24 -17.90
N GLU A 22 12.13 -6.89 -16.83
CA GLU A 22 11.58 -8.15 -16.32
C GLU A 22 10.85 -7.86 -15.01
N SER A 23 9.54 -8.05 -15.03
CA SER A 23 8.69 -7.80 -13.87
C SER A 23 7.89 -9.04 -13.53
N SER A 24 7.74 -9.34 -12.24
CA SER A 24 6.86 -10.42 -11.78
C SER A 24 5.47 -9.85 -11.50
N LEU A 25 4.43 -10.39 -12.14
CA LEU A 25 3.03 -10.08 -11.85
C LEU A 25 2.27 -11.38 -11.58
N GLY A 26 1.63 -11.49 -10.41
CA GLY A 26 0.89 -12.70 -10.04
C GLY A 26 1.74 -13.98 -9.99
N GLY A 27 3.05 -13.86 -9.76
CA GLY A 27 4.00 -14.98 -9.77
C GLY A 27 4.56 -15.34 -11.15
N PHE A 28 4.18 -14.61 -12.21
CA PHE A 28 4.68 -14.81 -13.56
C PHE A 28 5.65 -13.71 -13.96
N ILE A 29 6.79 -14.09 -14.54
CA ILE A 29 7.74 -13.14 -15.11
C ILE A 29 7.22 -12.68 -16.47
N LEU A 30 7.12 -11.37 -16.64
CA LEU A 30 6.69 -10.69 -17.86
C LEU A 30 7.86 -9.96 -18.48
N ASN A 31 7.99 -10.07 -19.81
CA ASN A 31 8.94 -9.29 -20.62
C ASN A 31 8.25 -8.07 -21.24
N ILE A 32 7.57 -7.29 -20.40
CA ILE A 32 6.91 -6.04 -20.78
C ILE A 32 7.51 -4.97 -19.87
N PRO A 33 8.08 -3.87 -20.43
CA PRO A 33 8.64 -2.81 -19.61
C PRO A 33 7.52 -2.17 -18.77
N MET A 34 7.60 -2.34 -17.46
CA MET A 34 6.64 -1.79 -16.50
C MET A 34 7.32 -0.77 -15.60
N ILE A 35 6.56 0.23 -15.15
CA ILE A 35 7.00 1.14 -14.10
C ILE A 35 7.42 0.31 -12.88
N ALA A 36 8.55 0.66 -12.28
CA ALA A 36 9.08 0.04 -11.08
C ALA A 36 8.21 0.44 -9.88
N LEU A 37 7.08 -0.24 -9.77
CA LEU A 37 6.20 -0.25 -8.62
C LEU A 37 6.35 -1.61 -7.93
N ASP A 38 6.28 -1.58 -6.61
CA ASP A 38 6.20 -2.79 -5.80
C ASP A 38 4.98 -2.71 -4.90
N SER A 39 4.43 -3.87 -4.55
CA SER A 39 3.19 -3.98 -3.79
C SER A 39 3.29 -5.09 -2.77
N ILE A 40 2.86 -4.79 -1.55
CA ILE A 40 2.72 -5.80 -0.50
C ILE A 40 1.26 -5.91 -0.06
N GLY A 41 0.92 -7.10 0.44
CA GLY A 41 -0.32 -7.37 1.16
C GLY A 41 -0.31 -6.66 2.51
N ALA A 42 -0.58 -5.36 2.50
CA ALA A 42 -0.81 -4.55 3.69
C ALA A 42 -1.91 -3.57 3.34
N GLY A 43 -3.16 -3.91 3.64
CA GLY A 43 -4.37 -3.13 3.37
C GLY A 43 -5.12 -2.77 4.65
N THR A 44 -5.96 -1.74 4.61
CA THR A 44 -6.79 -1.37 5.78
C THR A 44 -7.83 -2.46 6.12
N GLY A 45 -8.19 -3.32 5.17
CA GLY A 45 -9.10 -4.45 5.37
C GLY A 45 -8.39 -5.76 5.75
N MET A 46 -7.08 -5.75 5.98
CA MET A 46 -6.34 -6.97 6.34
C MET A 46 -6.91 -7.60 7.59
N TYR A 47 -7.17 -8.91 7.52
CA TYR A 47 -7.57 -9.66 8.71
C TYR A 47 -6.42 -9.74 9.70
N VAL A 48 -6.76 -9.65 10.98
CA VAL A 48 -5.85 -9.77 12.11
C VAL A 48 -6.23 -11.01 12.90
N ARG A 49 -5.26 -11.88 13.16
CA ARG A 49 -5.49 -13.15 13.86
C ARG A 49 -4.43 -13.37 14.93
N TYR A 50 -4.86 -13.95 16.05
CA TYR A 50 -3.95 -14.57 16.98
C TYR A 50 -3.61 -15.98 16.50
N ASN A 51 -2.32 -16.33 16.51
CA ASN A 51 -1.86 -17.68 16.22
C ASN A 51 -1.55 -18.41 17.54
N ASP A 52 -2.38 -19.40 17.88
CA ASP A 52 -2.26 -20.17 19.12
C ASP A 52 -0.94 -20.96 19.22
N VAL A 53 -0.35 -21.36 18.10
CA VAL A 53 0.87 -22.18 18.06
C VAL A 53 2.11 -21.31 18.27
N SER A 54 2.18 -20.16 17.60
CA SER A 54 3.33 -19.26 17.69
C SER A 54 3.21 -18.23 18.81
N SER A 55 2.02 -18.10 19.40
CA SER A 55 1.63 -17.04 20.36
C SER A 55 1.94 -15.65 19.82
N ARG A 56 1.65 -15.42 18.54
CA ARG A 56 1.92 -14.16 17.83
C ARG A 56 0.68 -13.62 17.16
N LEU A 57 0.70 -12.31 16.96
CA LEU A 57 -0.27 -11.62 16.13
C LEU A 57 0.17 -11.70 14.67
N GLU A 58 -0.74 -12.13 13.81
CA GLU A 58 -0.54 -12.26 12.37
C GLU A 58 -1.59 -11.42 11.64
N PHE A 59 -1.23 -10.96 10.45
CA PHE A 59 -2.17 -10.25 9.58
C PHE A 59 -2.00 -10.66 8.12
N GLY A 60 -3.11 -10.62 7.38
CA GLY A 60 -3.12 -11.00 5.97
C GLY A 60 -2.77 -12.49 5.75
N PRO A 61 -2.49 -12.89 4.49
CA PRO A 61 -2.57 -12.08 3.26
C PRO A 61 -4.01 -11.74 2.85
N GLU A 62 -5.00 -12.37 3.49
CA GLU A 62 -6.42 -12.20 3.24
C GLU A 62 -6.93 -10.82 3.73
N SER A 63 -7.85 -10.22 2.97
CA SER A 63 -8.47 -8.94 3.30
C SER A 63 -9.98 -9.00 3.16
N ALA A 64 -10.68 -8.28 4.03
CA ALA A 64 -12.11 -8.00 3.91
C ALA A 64 -12.44 -7.11 2.70
N GLY A 65 -11.46 -6.36 2.17
CA GLY A 65 -11.64 -5.47 1.02
C GLY A 65 -12.78 -4.47 1.24
N TYR A 66 -13.77 -4.47 0.33
CA TYR A 66 -14.94 -3.59 0.40
C TYR A 66 -15.83 -3.81 1.64
N LYS A 67 -15.69 -4.97 2.30
CA LYS A 67 -16.47 -5.33 3.50
C LYS A 67 -16.01 -4.58 4.75
N ILE A 68 -14.84 -3.91 4.71
CA ILE A 68 -14.24 -3.09 5.77
C ILE A 68 -13.74 -3.91 6.95
N GLY A 69 -14.64 -4.58 7.67
CA GLY A 69 -14.33 -5.29 8.91
C GLY A 69 -15.57 -5.53 9.73
N VAL A 70 -15.38 -6.01 10.95
CA VAL A 70 -16.51 -6.35 11.84
C VAL A 70 -17.29 -5.10 12.27
N CYS A 71 -16.68 -3.92 12.23
CA CYS A 71 -17.33 -2.63 12.50
C CYS A 71 -18.45 -2.31 11.50
N ASN A 72 -18.43 -2.89 10.29
CA ASN A 72 -19.53 -2.80 9.35
C ASN A 72 -20.49 -3.97 9.57
N GLU A 73 -21.59 -3.75 10.27
CA GLU A 73 -22.56 -4.80 10.63
C GLU A 73 -23.19 -5.49 9.42
N GLN A 74 -23.34 -4.77 8.31
CA GLN A 74 -23.96 -5.29 7.09
C GLN A 74 -23.02 -6.18 6.27
N SER A 75 -21.73 -6.22 6.64
CA SER A 75 -20.70 -6.91 5.87
C SER A 75 -20.70 -8.44 6.04
N GLY A 76 -21.29 -8.94 7.13
CA GLY A 76 -21.19 -10.33 7.55
C GLY A 76 -19.77 -10.76 7.93
N VAL A 77 -18.83 -9.83 8.13
CA VAL A 77 -17.46 -10.13 8.54
C VAL A 77 -17.44 -10.45 10.03
N GLU A 78 -16.75 -11.54 10.38
CA GLU A 78 -16.57 -12.02 11.75
C GLU A 78 -15.11 -12.07 12.18
N THR A 79 -14.15 -11.73 11.32
CA THR A 79 -12.73 -11.65 11.66
C THR A 79 -12.30 -10.19 11.75
N VAL A 80 -11.62 -9.83 12.84
CA VAL A 80 -11.10 -8.47 13.06
C VAL A 80 -10.20 -8.01 11.90
N THR A 81 -10.29 -6.73 11.52
CA THR A 81 -9.42 -6.10 10.52
C THR A 81 -8.61 -4.93 11.08
N MET A 82 -7.64 -4.44 10.30
CA MET A 82 -6.90 -3.21 10.63
C MET A 82 -7.80 -1.97 10.74
N THR A 83 -8.92 -1.94 10.00
CA THR A 83 -9.91 -0.87 10.10
C THR A 83 -10.62 -0.91 11.45
N ASP A 84 -10.95 -2.10 11.96
CA ASP A 84 -11.56 -2.24 13.29
C ASP A 84 -10.63 -1.69 14.39
N CYS A 85 -9.33 -1.97 14.31
CA CYS A 85 -8.31 -1.42 15.21
C CYS A 85 -8.28 0.12 15.13
N SER A 86 -8.31 0.67 13.91
CA SER A 86 -8.33 2.12 13.68
C SER A 86 -9.58 2.80 14.23
N VAL A 87 -10.74 2.14 14.15
CA VAL A 87 -12.01 2.65 14.69
C VAL A 87 -11.96 2.71 16.22
N ILE A 88 -11.49 1.67 16.90
CA ILE A 88 -11.49 1.69 18.37
C ILE A 88 -10.50 2.72 18.93
N LEU A 89 -9.34 2.87 18.29
CA LEU A 89 -8.33 3.87 18.65
C LEU A 89 -8.74 5.30 18.29
N GLY A 90 -9.87 5.48 17.60
CA GLY A 90 -10.41 6.80 17.27
C GLY A 90 -9.74 7.49 16.08
N TYR A 91 -8.98 6.75 15.27
CA TYR A 91 -8.37 7.28 14.05
C TYR A 91 -9.44 7.56 12.98
N LEU A 92 -10.52 6.79 13.00
CA LEU A 92 -11.67 6.95 12.12
C LEU A 92 -12.89 7.42 12.90
N ASN A 93 -13.61 8.41 12.35
CA ASN A 93 -14.91 8.82 12.88
C ASN A 93 -15.99 7.79 12.48
N PRO A 94 -16.61 7.06 13.43
CA PRO A 94 -17.58 6.02 13.11
C PRO A 94 -18.86 6.53 12.42
N HIS A 95 -19.16 7.82 12.58
CA HIS A 95 -20.36 8.46 12.03
C HIS A 95 -20.15 9.14 10.68
N TYR A 96 -18.90 9.22 10.20
CA TYR A 96 -18.57 9.95 8.97
C TYR A 96 -17.77 9.13 7.95
N PHE A 97 -17.67 7.82 8.14
CA PHE A 97 -17.01 6.96 7.17
C PHE A 97 -17.73 7.01 5.81
N LEU A 98 -16.96 7.20 4.74
CA LEU A 98 -17.45 7.43 3.38
C LEU A 98 -18.49 8.57 3.28
N GLY A 99 -18.28 9.66 4.03
CA GLY A 99 -19.20 10.80 4.10
C GLY A 99 -20.49 10.50 4.87
N GLY A 100 -20.44 9.54 5.80
CA GLY A 100 -21.58 9.12 6.62
C GLY A 100 -22.49 8.08 5.96
N LYS A 101 -22.15 7.60 4.76
CA LYS A 101 -22.94 6.60 4.03
C LYS A 101 -22.85 5.20 4.64
N VAL A 102 -21.75 4.89 5.31
CA VAL A 102 -21.53 3.59 5.94
C VAL A 102 -21.28 3.81 7.43
N PRO A 103 -22.25 3.51 8.31
CA PRO A 103 -22.06 3.65 9.74
C PRO A 103 -21.13 2.55 10.25
N LEU A 104 -20.16 2.91 11.09
CA LEU A 104 -19.27 1.95 11.74
C LEU A 104 -19.66 1.77 13.22
N ASN A 105 -19.71 0.52 13.68
CA ASN A 105 -19.98 0.20 15.07
C ASN A 105 -18.67 -0.03 15.85
N LYS A 106 -18.23 1.02 16.58
CA LYS A 106 -17.04 0.97 17.44
C LYS A 106 -17.16 -0.06 18.56
N LYS A 107 -18.34 -0.24 19.15
CA LYS A 107 -18.54 -1.20 20.25
C LYS A 107 -18.43 -2.64 19.74
N ARG A 108 -18.93 -2.92 18.54
CA ARG A 108 -18.79 -4.22 17.89
C ARG A 108 -17.31 -4.52 17.60
N ALA A 109 -16.58 -3.58 17.02
CA ALA A 109 -15.14 -3.72 16.82
C ALA A 109 -14.39 -4.01 18.13
N TYR A 110 -14.71 -3.27 19.20
CA TYR A 110 -14.12 -3.47 20.51
C TYR A 110 -14.33 -4.90 21.03
N ASN A 111 -15.56 -5.41 21.00
CA ASN A 111 -15.87 -6.74 21.51
C ASN A 111 -15.14 -7.85 20.73
N TYR A 112 -15.08 -7.74 19.40
CA TYR A 112 -14.38 -8.71 18.57
C TYR A 112 -12.85 -8.65 18.77
N ILE A 113 -12.27 -7.46 18.98
CA ILE A 113 -10.85 -7.31 19.32
C ILE A 113 -10.56 -7.91 20.69
N ASP A 114 -11.42 -7.65 21.68
CA ASP A 114 -11.33 -8.24 23.02
C ASP A 114 -11.34 -9.78 22.93
N ASP A 115 -12.32 -10.34 22.22
CA ASP A 115 -12.52 -11.79 22.10
C ASP A 115 -11.41 -12.49 21.31
N GLN A 116 -11.02 -11.96 20.14
CA GLN A 116 -10.15 -12.67 19.19
C GLN A 116 -8.66 -12.37 19.37
N ILE A 117 -8.32 -11.25 20.01
CA ILE A 117 -6.93 -10.77 20.09
C ILE A 117 -6.53 -10.49 21.54
N ALA A 118 -7.27 -9.64 22.26
CA ALA A 118 -6.84 -9.15 23.57
C ALA A 118 -6.83 -10.26 24.64
N LYS A 119 -7.91 -11.05 24.73
CA LYS A 119 -8.02 -12.17 25.68
C LYS A 119 -6.92 -13.22 25.54
N PRO A 120 -6.59 -13.71 24.33
CA PRO A 120 -5.46 -14.63 24.15
C PRO A 120 -4.12 -14.09 24.67
N PHE A 121 -3.91 -12.78 24.58
CA PHE A 121 -2.69 -12.12 25.09
C PHE A 121 -2.78 -11.64 26.54
N ASN A 122 -3.94 -11.76 27.19
CA ASN A 122 -4.23 -11.13 28.48
C ASN A 122 -3.88 -9.63 28.50
N ALA A 123 -4.25 -8.92 27.43
CA ALA A 123 -3.96 -7.51 27.21
C ALA A 123 -5.24 -6.67 27.18
N ASP A 124 -5.11 -5.36 27.31
CA ASP A 124 -6.22 -4.43 27.06
C ASP A 124 -6.55 -4.38 25.55
N PRO A 125 -7.83 -4.31 25.13
CA PRO A 125 -8.20 -4.26 23.72
C PRO A 125 -7.61 -3.08 22.94
N TYR A 126 -7.41 -1.92 23.56
CA TYR A 126 -6.77 -0.78 22.90
C TYR A 126 -5.27 -1.02 22.72
N GLU A 127 -4.60 -1.63 23.70
CA GLU A 127 -3.19 -2.03 23.56
C GLU A 127 -3.02 -3.08 22.46
N ALA A 128 -3.89 -4.09 22.41
CA ALA A 128 -3.90 -5.11 21.37
C ALA A 128 -4.10 -4.51 19.97
N ALA A 129 -5.07 -3.60 19.82
CA ALA A 129 -5.29 -2.89 18.56
C ALA A 129 -4.12 -2.00 18.17
N ARG A 130 -3.47 -1.31 19.13
CA ARG A 130 -2.28 -0.51 18.84
C ARG A 130 -1.14 -1.40 18.36
N GLY A 131 -0.92 -2.54 19.01
CA GLY A 131 0.06 -3.54 18.59
C GLY A 131 -0.19 -4.06 17.17
N ALA A 132 -1.45 -4.30 16.79
CA ALA A 132 -1.81 -4.67 15.42
C ALA A 132 -1.41 -3.60 14.39
N LEU A 133 -1.67 -2.33 14.70
CA LEU A 133 -1.29 -1.21 13.84
C LEU A 133 0.23 -1.00 13.79
N ASP A 134 0.93 -1.12 14.92
CA ASP A 134 2.39 -1.04 14.96
C ASP A 134 3.01 -2.11 14.05
N LEU A 135 2.47 -3.32 14.07
CA LEU A 135 2.98 -4.44 13.31
C LEU A 135 2.83 -4.22 11.79
N ILE A 136 1.67 -3.75 11.32
CA ILE A 136 1.50 -3.41 9.89
C ILE A 136 2.32 -2.18 9.47
N GLU A 137 2.42 -1.16 10.34
CA GLU A 137 3.21 0.04 10.08
C GLU A 137 4.71 -0.28 9.98
N ILE A 138 5.23 -1.19 10.82
CA ILE A 138 6.61 -1.70 10.72
C ILE A 138 6.83 -2.44 9.40
N ASN A 139 5.88 -3.29 8.98
CA ASN A 139 5.98 -3.99 7.71
C ASN A 139 6.01 -3.01 6.52
N MET A 140 5.11 -2.02 6.51
CA MET A 140 5.07 -0.96 5.49
C MET A 140 6.37 -0.13 5.49
N LYS A 141 6.87 0.24 6.67
CA LYS A 141 8.15 0.97 6.82
C LYS A 141 9.32 0.17 6.24
N ASN A 142 9.42 -1.11 6.59
CA ASN A 142 10.50 -1.97 6.13
C ASN A 142 10.45 -2.15 4.62
N HIS A 143 9.25 -2.29 4.04
CA HIS A 143 9.07 -2.38 2.60
C HIS A 143 9.45 -1.07 1.89
N LEU A 144 8.95 0.08 2.37
CA LEU A 144 9.28 1.40 1.83
C LEU A 144 10.80 1.66 1.86
N ASN A 145 11.43 1.41 3.01
CA ASN A 145 12.87 1.60 3.18
C ASN A 145 13.68 0.58 2.35
N GLY A 146 13.24 -0.67 2.29
CA GLY A 146 13.87 -1.73 1.51
C GLY A 146 13.87 -1.42 0.01
N MET A 147 12.78 -0.86 -0.52
CA MET A 147 12.74 -0.40 -1.92
C MET A 147 13.75 0.73 -2.17
N ILE A 148 13.74 1.76 -1.32
CA ILE A 148 14.62 2.93 -1.49
C ILE A 148 16.09 2.50 -1.46
N GLN A 149 16.47 1.68 -0.47
CA GLN A 149 17.83 1.19 -0.32
C GLN A 149 18.21 0.17 -1.40
N GLY A 150 17.27 -0.68 -1.84
CA GLY A 150 17.50 -1.66 -2.90
C GLY A 150 17.86 -1.02 -4.26
N LEU A 151 17.45 0.24 -4.47
CA LEU A 151 17.83 1.05 -5.62
C LEU A 151 19.10 1.88 -5.40
N GLY A 152 19.77 1.73 -4.25
CA GLY A 152 20.99 2.46 -3.89
C GLY A 152 20.75 3.87 -3.37
N TYR A 153 19.51 4.23 -3.05
CA TYR A 153 19.17 5.57 -2.55
C TYR A 153 18.90 5.58 -1.04
N ARG A 154 18.68 6.79 -0.51
CA ARG A 154 18.33 7.02 0.88
C ARG A 154 17.09 7.91 1.02
N PRO A 155 16.28 7.74 2.08
CA PRO A 155 15.07 8.56 2.30
C PRO A 155 15.32 10.07 2.31
N GLU A 156 16.50 10.52 2.76
CA GLU A 156 16.91 11.94 2.82
C GLU A 156 16.98 12.63 1.45
N ASN A 157 16.96 11.85 0.37
CA ASN A 157 16.96 12.36 -0.99
C ASN A 157 15.54 12.57 -1.54
N TYR A 158 14.50 12.20 -0.80
CA TYR A 158 13.13 12.16 -1.30
C TYR A 158 12.12 12.91 -0.43
N THR A 159 11.08 13.40 -1.09
CA THR A 159 9.81 13.76 -0.46
C THR A 159 8.85 12.57 -0.56
N LEU A 160 8.29 12.15 0.55
CA LEU A 160 7.29 11.08 0.59
C LEU A 160 5.91 11.66 0.25
N ILE A 161 5.29 11.16 -0.83
CA ILE A 161 3.90 11.47 -1.15
C ILE A 161 3.02 10.33 -0.63
N SER A 162 2.18 10.63 0.36
CA SER A 162 1.21 9.67 0.90
C SER A 162 -0.18 9.90 0.31
N PHE A 163 -0.75 8.85 -0.27
CA PHE A 163 -2.08 8.88 -0.89
C PHE A 163 -2.78 7.52 -0.81
N GLY A 164 -4.02 7.46 -1.28
CA GLY A 164 -4.96 6.37 -1.05
C GLY A 164 -5.83 6.64 0.18
N GLY A 165 -6.85 5.79 0.39
CA GLY A 165 -7.79 5.96 1.50
C GLY A 165 -7.16 5.73 2.89
N GLY A 166 -6.20 4.81 2.99
CA GLY A 166 -5.49 4.51 4.24
C GLY A 166 -4.16 5.27 4.40
N GLY A 167 -3.57 5.75 3.30
CA GLY A 167 -2.19 6.27 3.29
C GLY A 167 -1.95 7.37 4.33
N PRO A 168 -2.73 8.47 4.27
CA PRO A 168 -2.61 9.57 5.23
C PRO A 168 -2.87 9.17 6.68
N LEU A 169 -3.70 8.12 6.89
CA LEU A 169 -4.12 7.69 8.22
C LEU A 169 -2.97 7.12 9.05
N HIS A 170 -1.97 6.46 8.43
CA HIS A 170 -0.82 5.89 9.15
C HIS A 170 0.54 6.37 8.63
N VAL A 171 0.58 7.47 7.88
CA VAL A 171 1.84 8.03 7.38
C VAL A 171 2.83 8.33 8.49
N ALA A 172 2.36 8.79 9.65
CA ALA A 172 3.20 9.00 10.82
C ALA A 172 3.87 7.71 11.31
N GLY A 173 3.19 6.57 11.20
CA GLY A 173 3.69 5.26 11.61
C GLY A 173 4.74 4.70 10.66
N TYR A 174 4.38 4.51 9.39
CA TYR A 174 5.28 3.87 8.43
C TYR A 174 6.45 4.77 7.96
N SER A 175 6.39 6.08 8.21
CA SER A 175 7.53 7.00 7.99
C SER A 175 8.40 7.21 9.24
N LYS A 176 7.98 6.71 10.42
CA LYS A 176 8.66 6.97 11.70
C LYS A 176 10.12 6.54 11.64
N GLY A 177 11.03 7.49 11.86
CA GLY A 177 12.48 7.23 11.83
C GLY A 177 13.07 7.05 10.43
N LEU A 178 12.32 7.35 9.37
CA LEU A 178 12.85 7.55 8.03
C LEU A 178 12.98 9.06 7.79
N SER A 179 14.20 9.51 7.48
CA SER A 179 14.53 10.92 7.36
C SER A 179 14.17 11.48 5.99
N PHE A 180 12.89 11.45 5.59
CA PHE A 180 12.45 12.11 4.36
C PHE A 180 12.66 13.62 4.43
N GLN A 181 12.92 14.27 3.29
CA GLN A 181 13.03 15.73 3.23
C GLN A 181 11.73 16.41 3.64
N ASN A 182 10.62 15.89 3.11
CA ASN A 182 9.27 16.34 3.39
C ASN A 182 8.31 15.15 3.30
N ILE A 183 7.13 15.31 3.90
CA ILE A 183 5.99 14.42 3.72
C ILE A 183 4.84 15.26 3.18
N MET A 184 4.35 14.91 1.99
CA MET A 184 3.24 15.58 1.32
C MET A 184 2.02 14.67 1.31
N ILE A 185 0.87 15.23 1.69
CA ILE A 185 -0.44 14.58 1.64
C ILE A 185 -1.36 15.47 0.79
N PRO A 186 -1.72 15.05 -0.44
CA PRO A 186 -2.71 15.77 -1.23
C PRO A 186 -4.09 15.71 -0.57
N GLU A 187 -4.86 16.80 -0.59
CA GLU A 187 -6.22 16.81 -0.02
C GLU A 187 -7.15 15.77 -0.69
N TRP A 188 -6.93 15.53 -1.99
CA TRP A 188 -7.62 14.50 -2.76
C TRP A 188 -6.89 13.15 -2.75
N ALA A 189 -6.12 12.84 -1.69
CA ALA A 189 -5.35 11.61 -1.53
C ALA A 189 -6.15 10.34 -1.88
N ALA A 190 -7.41 10.25 -1.47
CA ALA A 190 -8.27 9.11 -1.75
C ALA A 190 -8.53 8.87 -3.26
N ALA A 191 -8.49 9.94 -4.07
CA ALA A 191 -8.73 9.90 -5.53
C ALA A 191 -7.45 10.14 -6.35
N PHE A 192 -6.27 10.10 -5.73
CA PHE A 192 -5.02 10.49 -6.37
C PHE A 192 -4.67 9.65 -7.62
N SER A 193 -4.97 8.36 -7.62
CA SER A 193 -4.76 7.51 -8.80
C SER A 193 -5.68 7.89 -9.97
N ALA A 194 -6.94 8.24 -9.69
CA ALA A 194 -7.87 8.72 -10.71
C ALA A 194 -7.44 10.09 -11.27
N TYR A 195 -6.92 10.96 -10.40
CA TYR A 195 -6.29 12.22 -10.80
C TYR A 195 -5.09 11.96 -11.75
N GLY A 196 -4.23 10.99 -11.42
CA GLY A 196 -3.13 10.59 -12.30
C GLY A 196 -3.59 10.15 -13.69
N CYS A 197 -4.66 9.36 -13.78
CA CYS A 197 -5.25 8.97 -15.07
C CYS A 197 -5.79 10.18 -15.85
N ALA A 198 -6.42 11.15 -15.17
CA ALA A 198 -6.96 12.34 -15.82
C ALA A 198 -5.86 13.29 -16.35
N CYS A 199 -4.68 13.27 -15.73
CA CYS A 199 -3.51 14.03 -16.16
C CYS A 199 -2.66 13.32 -17.22
N ALA A 200 -2.96 12.06 -17.56
CA ALA A 200 -2.16 11.28 -18.47
C ALA A 200 -2.32 11.77 -19.92
N ASP A 201 -1.21 11.84 -20.65
CA ASP A 201 -1.25 12.10 -22.08
C ASP A 201 -1.91 10.93 -22.81
N HIS A 202 -2.77 11.25 -23.77
CA HIS A 202 -3.34 10.26 -24.66
C HIS A 202 -2.26 9.77 -25.64
N SER A 203 -1.72 8.58 -25.40
CA SER A 203 -0.58 8.02 -26.14
C SER A 203 -0.76 6.52 -26.40
N TYR A 204 -0.14 6.04 -27.50
CA TYR A 204 -0.07 4.62 -27.86
C TYR A 204 1.39 4.24 -28.06
N ARG A 205 1.78 3.06 -27.57
CA ARG A 205 3.13 2.50 -27.73
C ARG A 205 3.03 1.13 -28.40
N HIS A 206 3.79 0.97 -29.48
CA HIS A 206 3.93 -0.30 -30.20
C HIS A 206 5.41 -0.68 -30.21
N GLU A 207 5.69 -1.96 -30.00
CA GLU A 207 7.07 -2.48 -29.94
C GLU A 207 7.20 -3.72 -30.82
N ILE A 208 8.31 -3.81 -31.53
CA ILE A 208 8.71 -4.98 -32.32
C ILE A 208 10.17 -5.26 -31.99
N SER A 209 10.46 -6.50 -31.56
CA SER A 209 11.82 -6.95 -31.35
C SER A 209 12.49 -7.22 -32.70
N VAL A 210 13.66 -6.61 -32.92
CA VAL A 210 14.50 -6.83 -34.10
C VAL A 210 15.89 -7.26 -33.64
N ASP A 211 16.48 -8.22 -34.35
CA ASP A 211 17.87 -8.62 -34.13
C ASP A 211 18.72 -7.98 -35.23
N MET A 212 19.63 -7.08 -34.85
CA MET A 212 20.35 -6.24 -35.79
C MET A 212 21.84 -6.11 -35.46
N LEU A 213 22.65 -6.23 -36.51
CA LEU A 213 24.08 -5.97 -36.44
C LEU A 213 24.35 -4.46 -36.56
N ILE A 214 24.97 -3.88 -35.53
CA ILE A 214 25.45 -2.49 -35.57
C ILE A 214 26.86 -2.51 -36.17
N ASP A 215 26.98 -2.07 -37.42
CA ASP A 215 28.26 -1.92 -38.11
C ASP A 215 29.00 -0.68 -37.58
N PRO A 216 30.30 -0.76 -37.20
CA PRO A 216 31.07 0.35 -36.64
C PRO A 216 31.05 1.65 -37.48
N ASP A 217 30.82 1.56 -38.79
CA ASP A 217 30.85 2.73 -39.69
C ASP A 217 29.46 3.33 -40.03
N ARG A 218 28.36 2.72 -39.57
CA ARG A 218 26.99 3.20 -39.87
C ARG A 218 26.38 4.02 -38.74
N LYS A 219 25.80 5.17 -39.10
CA LYS A 219 25.04 6.02 -38.16
C LYS A 219 23.64 5.44 -37.91
N MET A 220 23.29 5.25 -36.64
CA MET A 220 22.00 4.70 -36.18
C MET A 220 20.77 5.42 -36.75
N THR A 221 20.90 6.71 -37.07
CA THR A 221 19.82 7.57 -37.60
C THR A 221 19.36 7.23 -39.02
N SER A 222 20.21 6.64 -39.87
CA SER A 222 19.80 6.31 -41.25
C SER A 222 18.88 5.10 -41.32
N PHE A 223 18.77 4.36 -40.22
CA PHE A 223 18.06 3.08 -40.17
C PHE A 223 16.63 3.23 -39.63
N VAL A 224 16.43 4.03 -38.58
CA VAL A 224 15.12 4.28 -37.96
C VAL A 224 14.12 4.92 -38.93
N ALA A 225 14.58 5.66 -39.93
CA ALA A 225 13.72 6.28 -40.94
C ALA A 225 13.19 5.31 -42.01
N SER A 226 13.65 4.05 -42.02
CA SER A 226 13.31 3.04 -43.04
C SER A 226 12.35 1.94 -42.56
N MET A 227 11.99 1.94 -41.28
CA MET A 227 10.98 1.08 -40.65
C MET A 227 9.72 1.91 -40.36
#